data_AF-A0A2N2JAE6-F1
#
_entry.id   AF-A0A2N2JAE6-F1
#
_cell.length_a   1.000
_cell.length_b   1.000
_cell.length_c   1.000
_cell.angle_alpha   90.00
_cell.angle_beta   90.00
_cell.angle_gamma   90.00
#
_symmetry.space_group_name_H-M   'P 1'
#
loop_
_entity.id
_entity.type
_entity.pdbx_description
1 polymer ?
#
loop_
_entity_poly.entity_id
_entity_poly.type
_entity_poly.pdbx_seq_one_letter_code
_entity_poly.pdbx_strand_id
1 'polypeptide(L)'
;VRVPLPLFDTNDGERARARAVRARLAAERGGQRLAIAAEVREALVAFEQARAALALYDDAVLGAQDEASALLRRAVEAGEVGVADVIVVQREVLEGRAGYLDARLSLALARVRLLAAADLPQTGPLETGPVRGDAR
;
A
#
# COMPACT_ATOMS: atom_id res chain seq x y z
N VAL A 1 53.48 39.05 -6.99
CA VAL A 1 52.00 39.16 -6.87
C VAL A 1 51.66 39.33 -5.40
N ARG A 2 50.95 40.39 -5.01
CA ARG A 2 50.50 40.63 -3.62
C ARG A 2 49.02 40.24 -3.53
N VAL A 3 48.67 39.33 -2.63
CA VAL A 3 47.28 38.96 -2.36
C VAL A 3 46.78 39.87 -1.23
N PRO A 4 45.73 40.68 -1.45
CA PRO A 4 45.18 41.52 -0.40
C PRO A 4 44.50 40.64 0.66
N LEU A 5 44.96 40.74 1.91
CA LEU A 5 44.29 40.14 3.07
C LEU A 5 43.27 41.14 3.62
N PRO A 6 41.97 40.78 3.67
CA PRO A 6 40.96 41.63 4.30
C PRO A 6 41.14 41.57 5.82
N LEU A 7 41.55 42.68 6.42
CA LEU A 7 41.80 42.77 7.88
C LEU A 7 40.52 43.06 8.68
N PHE A 8 39.44 43.53 8.02
CA PHE A 8 38.20 43.96 8.67
C PHE A 8 36.90 43.43 8.02
N ASP A 9 37.00 42.72 6.89
CA ASP A 9 35.86 42.06 6.23
C ASP A 9 36.06 40.54 6.24
N THR A 10 35.76 39.95 7.40
CA THR A 10 35.82 38.50 7.62
C THR A 10 34.62 37.74 7.03
N ASN A 11 33.74 38.43 6.31
CA ASN A 11 32.55 37.85 5.70
C ASN A 11 31.62 37.10 6.70
N ASP A 12 31.61 37.55 7.97
CA ASP A 12 30.89 36.87 9.07
C ASP A 12 29.39 36.72 8.81
N GLY A 13 28.79 37.71 8.14
CA GLY A 13 27.39 37.71 7.74
C GLY A 13 27.05 36.61 6.74
N GLU A 14 27.80 36.49 5.63
CA GLU A 14 27.56 35.41 4.66
C GLU A 14 27.85 34.04 5.27
N ARG A 15 28.90 33.92 6.10
CA ARG A 15 29.15 32.65 6.81
C ARG A 15 28.00 32.30 7.76
N ALA A 16 27.41 33.28 8.45
CA ALA A 16 26.24 33.06 9.31
C ALA A 16 25.01 32.65 8.50
N ARG A 17 24.74 33.32 7.36
CA ARG A 17 23.66 32.95 6.43
C ARG A 17 23.84 31.53 5.89
N ALA A 18 25.03 31.19 5.42
CA ALA A 18 25.34 29.84 4.92
C ALA A 18 25.15 28.77 6.00
N ARG A 19 25.55 29.04 7.25
CA ARG A 19 25.29 28.14 8.39
C ARG A 19 23.80 27.95 8.65
N ALA A 20 23.02 29.02 8.64
CA ALA A 20 21.57 28.96 8.82
C ALA A 20 20.87 28.17 7.69
N VAL A 21 21.25 28.40 6.42
CA VAL A 21 20.75 27.62 5.28
C VAL A 21 21.08 26.14 5.44
N ARG A 22 22.32 25.80 5.80
CA ARG A 22 22.72 24.42 6.04
C ARG A 22 21.90 23.77 7.16
N ALA A 23 21.69 24.47 8.28
CA ALA A 23 20.90 23.97 9.40
C ALA A 23 19.45 23.72 8.99
N ARG A 24 18.85 24.64 8.23
CA ARG A 24 17.51 24.49 7.66
C ARG A 24 17.42 23.27 6.74
N LEU A 25 18.32 23.13 5.77
CA LEU A 25 18.32 21.99 4.85
C LEU A 25 18.53 20.65 5.58
N ALA A 26 19.34 20.63 6.65
CA ALA A 26 19.51 19.45 7.48
C ALA A 26 18.22 19.08 8.23
N ALA A 27 17.50 20.06 8.77
CA ALA A 27 16.21 19.86 9.41
C ALA A 27 15.14 19.39 8.41
N GLU A 28 15.07 20.01 7.22
CA GLU A 28 14.15 19.61 6.14
C GLU A 28 14.43 18.17 5.70
N ARG A 29 15.70 17.79 5.50
CA ARG A 29 16.08 16.40 5.20
C ARG A 29 15.70 15.43 6.32
N GLY A 30 15.85 15.85 7.58
CA GLY A 30 15.42 15.07 8.73
C GLY A 30 13.91 14.83 8.72
N GLY A 31 13.13 15.88 8.48
CA GLY A 31 11.67 15.81 8.33
C GLY A 31 11.24 14.90 7.19
N GLN A 32 11.84 15.04 6.02
CA GLN A 32 11.55 14.18 4.86
C GLN A 32 11.82 12.69 5.15
N ARG A 33 12.92 12.38 5.83
CA ARG A 33 13.23 10.98 6.23
C ARG A 33 12.16 10.39 7.15
N LEU A 34 11.68 11.19 8.12
CA LEU A 34 10.63 10.76 9.03
C LEU A 34 9.29 10.59 8.30
N ALA A 35 8.98 11.49 7.36
CA ALA A 35 7.77 11.42 6.54
C ALA A 35 7.75 10.14 5.69
N ILE A 36 8.83 9.85 4.95
CA ILE A 36 8.96 8.64 4.14
C ILE A 36 8.81 7.39 5.02
N ALA A 37 9.46 7.35 6.19
CA ALA A 37 9.36 6.22 7.10
C ALA A 37 7.94 6.05 7.65
N ALA A 38 7.18 7.13 7.86
CA ALA A 38 5.79 7.06 8.28
C ALA A 38 4.89 6.54 7.14
N GLU A 39 5.06 7.05 5.92
CA GLU A 39 4.30 6.64 4.74
C GLU A 39 4.45 5.14 4.43
N VAL A 40 5.69 4.62 4.49
CA VAL A 40 5.95 3.18 4.30
C VAL A 40 5.27 2.35 5.37
N ARG A 41 5.33 2.78 6.65
CA ARG A 41 4.68 2.05 7.75
C ARG A 41 3.16 2.04 7.60
N GLU A 42 2.56 3.17 7.24
CA GLU A 42 1.13 3.27 7.01
C GLU A 42 0.67 2.37 5.87
N ALA A 43 1.40 2.39 4.74
CA ALA A 43 1.12 1.53 3.60
C ALA A 43 1.26 0.03 3.94
N LEU A 44 2.24 -0.33 4.78
CA LEU A 44 2.44 -1.71 5.24
C LEU A 44 1.28 -2.18 6.10
N VAL A 45 0.85 -1.36 7.07
CA VAL A 45 -0.31 -1.67 7.92
C VAL A 45 -1.56 -1.85 7.06
N ALA A 46 -1.81 -0.94 6.12
CA ALA A 46 -2.96 -1.05 5.22
C ALA A 46 -2.93 -2.35 4.38
N PHE A 47 -1.75 -2.75 3.89
CA PHE A 47 -1.57 -4.01 3.17
C PHE A 47 -1.85 -5.23 4.05
N GLU A 48 -1.34 -5.25 5.28
CA GLU A 48 -1.56 -6.35 6.22
C GLU A 48 -3.04 -6.49 6.59
N GLN A 49 -3.73 -5.37 6.81
CA GLN A 49 -5.17 -5.34 7.09
C GLN A 49 -5.99 -5.87 5.90
N ALA A 50 -5.69 -5.41 4.67
CA ALA A 50 -6.37 -5.90 3.48
C ALA A 50 -6.11 -7.40 3.23
N ARG A 51 -4.91 -7.88 3.56
CA ARG A 51 -4.56 -9.31 3.48
C ARG A 51 -5.34 -10.13 4.50
N ALA A 52 -5.43 -9.66 5.73
CA ALA A 52 -6.21 -10.32 6.78
C ALA A 52 -7.71 -10.36 6.44
N ALA A 53 -8.25 -9.25 5.91
CA ALA A 53 -9.63 -9.19 5.45
C ALA A 53 -9.91 -10.22 4.34
N LEU A 54 -9.03 -10.35 3.35
CA LEU A 54 -9.18 -11.35 2.29
C LEU A 54 -9.16 -12.78 2.83
N ALA A 55 -8.25 -13.08 3.77
CA ALA A 55 -8.15 -14.40 4.38
C ALA A 55 -9.44 -14.81 5.11
N LEU A 56 -10.15 -13.86 5.76
CA LEU A 56 -11.45 -14.13 6.37
C LEU A 56 -12.51 -14.55 5.34
N TYR A 57 -12.49 -13.97 4.14
CA TYR A 57 -13.42 -14.38 3.08
C TYR A 57 -13.09 -15.76 2.50
N ASP A 58 -11.80 -16.07 2.30
CA ASP A 58 -11.34 -17.37 1.81
C ASP A 58 -11.69 -18.50 2.81
N ASP A 59 -11.46 -18.29 4.11
CA ASP A 59 -11.68 -19.31 5.15
C ASP A 59 -13.16 -19.45 5.56
N ALA A 60 -13.91 -18.35 5.69
CA ALA A 60 -15.22 -18.37 6.36
C ALA A 60 -16.41 -18.19 5.42
N VAL A 61 -16.27 -17.42 4.34
CA VAL A 61 -17.43 -17.00 3.54
C VAL A 61 -17.68 -17.95 2.38
N LEU A 62 -16.65 -18.27 1.58
CA LEU A 62 -16.86 -19.06 0.37
C LEU A 62 -17.24 -20.51 0.69
N GLY A 63 -16.55 -21.16 1.64
CA GLY A 63 -16.87 -22.53 2.06
C GLY A 63 -18.27 -22.67 2.65
N ALA A 64 -18.64 -21.78 3.59
CA ALA A 64 -19.96 -21.80 4.22
C ALA A 64 -21.10 -21.51 3.22
N GLN A 65 -20.86 -20.63 2.24
CA GLN A 65 -21.85 -20.30 1.21
C GLN A 65 -22.11 -21.42 0.22
N ASP A 66 -21.08 -22.20 -0.15
CA ASP A 66 -21.24 -23.37 -1.01
C ASP A 66 -22.03 -24.48 -0.31
N GLU A 67 -21.75 -24.70 0.98
CA GLU A 67 -22.43 -25.71 1.80
C GLU A 67 -23.90 -25.35 2.05
N ALA A 68 -24.19 -24.09 2.40
CA ALA A 68 -25.54 -23.58 2.57
C ALA A 68 -26.36 -23.65 1.27
N SER A 69 -25.75 -23.31 0.13
CA SER A 69 -26.39 -23.41 -1.19
C SER A 69 -26.70 -24.86 -1.59
N ALA A 70 -25.86 -25.81 -1.21
CA ALA A 70 -26.09 -27.23 -1.47
C ALA A 70 -27.22 -27.80 -0.61
N LEU A 71 -27.26 -27.46 0.69
CA LEU A 71 -28.32 -27.86 1.60
C LEU A 71 -29.68 -27.32 1.17
N LEU A 72 -29.75 -26.03 0.79
CA LEU A 72 -31.00 -25.41 0.37
C LEU A 72 -31.54 -26.01 -0.93
N ARG A 73 -30.68 -26.32 -1.90
CA ARG A 73 -31.09 -27.03 -3.13
C ARG A 73 -31.79 -28.36 -2.81
N ARG A 74 -31.21 -29.17 -1.92
CA ARG A 74 -31.80 -30.45 -1.51
C ARG A 74 -33.15 -30.26 -0.80
N ALA A 75 -33.25 -29.25 0.06
CA ALA A 75 -34.48 -28.98 0.80
C ALA A 75 -35.62 -28.47 -0.14
N VAL A 76 -35.28 -27.73 -1.19
CA VAL A 76 -36.23 -27.32 -2.24
C VAL A 76 -36.66 -28.50 -3.09
N GLU A 77 -35.72 -29.38 -3.49
CA GLU A 77 -36.03 -30.62 -4.19
C GLU A 77 -36.94 -31.54 -3.37
N ALA A 78 -36.78 -31.54 -2.05
CA ALA A 78 -37.65 -32.25 -1.10
C ALA A 78 -39.00 -31.54 -0.86
N GLY A 79 -39.20 -30.32 -1.37
CA GLY A 79 -40.40 -29.51 -1.16
C GLY A 79 -40.52 -28.90 0.25
N GLU A 80 -39.44 -28.92 1.04
CA GLU A 80 -39.42 -28.43 2.42
C GLU A 80 -39.27 -26.91 2.54
N VAL A 81 -38.84 -26.24 1.47
CA VAL A 81 -38.60 -24.78 1.45
C VAL A 81 -39.14 -24.14 0.18
N GLY A 82 -39.60 -22.90 0.29
CA GLY A 82 -40.21 -22.17 -0.81
C GLY A 82 -39.19 -21.50 -1.73
N VAL A 83 -39.65 -21.10 -2.92
CA VAL A 83 -38.82 -20.36 -3.91
C VAL A 83 -38.30 -19.03 -3.35
N ALA A 84 -39.02 -18.40 -2.41
CA ALA A 84 -38.58 -17.17 -1.76
C ALA A 84 -37.30 -17.37 -0.95
N ASP A 85 -37.18 -18.48 -0.22
CA ASP A 85 -35.99 -18.81 0.58
C ASP A 85 -34.76 -19.03 -0.30
N VAL A 86 -34.96 -19.59 -1.50
CA VAL A 86 -33.91 -19.73 -2.52
C VAL A 86 -33.37 -18.39 -2.97
N ILE A 87 -34.24 -17.42 -3.21
CA ILE A 87 -33.84 -16.08 -3.67
C ILE A 87 -33.02 -15.36 -2.59
N VAL A 88 -33.39 -15.50 -1.32
CA VAL A 88 -32.64 -14.90 -0.19
C VAL A 88 -31.22 -15.47 -0.13
N VAL A 89 -31.06 -16.79 -0.16
CA VAL A 89 -29.72 -17.40 -0.09
C VAL A 89 -28.90 -17.08 -1.34
N GLN A 90 -29.50 -17.08 -2.54
CA GLN A 90 -28.80 -16.65 -3.75
C GLN A 90 -28.29 -15.20 -3.65
N ARG A 91 -29.09 -14.31 -3.04
CA ARG A 91 -28.66 -12.94 -2.77
C ARG A 91 -27.48 -12.90 -1.80
N GLU A 92 -27.52 -13.65 -0.70
CA GLU A 92 -26.40 -13.71 0.26
C GLU A 92 -25.11 -14.24 -0.38
N VAL A 93 -25.20 -15.23 -1.27
CA VAL A 93 -24.06 -15.74 -2.05
C VAL A 93 -23.49 -14.67 -2.96
N LEU A 94 -24.35 -13.92 -3.66
CA LEU A 94 -23.90 -12.83 -4.54
C LEU A 94 -23.27 -11.69 -3.75
N GLU A 95 -23.83 -11.32 -2.60
CA GLU A 95 -23.28 -10.30 -1.71
C GLU A 95 -21.92 -10.74 -1.14
N GLY A 96 -21.77 -12.01 -0.76
CA GLY A 96 -20.49 -12.58 -0.33
C GLY A 96 -19.43 -12.57 -1.42
N ARG A 97 -19.79 -12.97 -2.65
CA ARG A 97 -18.89 -12.91 -3.81
C ARG A 97 -18.48 -11.49 -4.18
N ALA A 98 -19.41 -10.54 -4.11
CA ALA A 98 -19.11 -9.12 -4.32
C ALA A 98 -18.12 -8.60 -3.26
N GLY A 99 -18.36 -8.90 -1.98
CA GLY A 99 -17.44 -8.55 -0.90
C GLY A 99 -16.05 -9.18 -1.06
N TYR A 100 -15.99 -10.43 -1.50
CA TYR A 100 -14.72 -11.10 -1.80
C TYR A 100 -13.92 -10.38 -2.90
N LEU A 101 -14.58 -10.00 -4.00
CA LEU A 101 -13.93 -9.28 -5.09
C LEU A 101 -13.44 -7.90 -4.65
N ASP A 102 -14.21 -7.20 -3.81
CA ASP A 102 -13.80 -5.92 -3.23
C ASP A 102 -12.60 -6.06 -2.29
N ALA A 103 -12.57 -7.10 -1.45
CA ALA A 103 -11.43 -7.41 -0.59
C ALA A 103 -10.16 -7.71 -1.41
N ARG A 104 -10.29 -8.47 -2.51
CA ARG A 104 -9.18 -8.74 -3.44
C ARG A 104 -8.67 -7.47 -4.11
N LEU A 105 -9.57 -6.60 -4.56
CA LEU A 105 -9.21 -5.32 -5.16
C LEU A 105 -8.49 -4.44 -4.14
N SER A 106 -9.02 -4.35 -2.92
CA SER A 106 -8.42 -3.61 -1.82
C SER A 106 -7.00 -4.07 -1.50
N LEU A 107 -6.76 -5.38 -1.46
CA LEU A 107 -5.41 -5.93 -1.28
C LEU A 107 -4.47 -5.57 -2.44
N ALA A 108 -4.95 -5.67 -3.69
CA ALA A 108 -4.15 -5.31 -4.86
C ALA A 108 -3.74 -3.82 -4.82
N LEU A 109 -4.68 -2.93 -4.49
CA LEU A 109 -4.40 -1.49 -4.36
C LEU A 109 -3.47 -1.19 -3.18
N ALA A 110 -3.65 -1.84 -2.03
CA ALA A 110 -2.77 -1.68 -0.87
C ALA A 110 -1.34 -2.14 -1.17
N ARG A 111 -1.18 -3.23 -1.95
CA ARG A 111 0.12 -3.70 -2.42
C ARG A 111 0.80 -2.66 -3.32
N VAL A 112 0.08 -2.09 -4.28
CA VAL A 112 0.60 -1.05 -5.18
C VAL A 112 1.07 0.17 -4.37
N ARG A 113 0.28 0.62 -3.40
CA ARG A 113 0.66 1.73 -2.51
C ARG A 113 1.91 1.43 -1.69
N LEU A 114 2.03 0.22 -1.13
CA LEU A 114 3.22 -0.19 -0.39
C LEU A 114 4.48 -0.20 -1.28
N LEU A 115 4.37 -0.71 -2.50
CA LEU A 115 5.48 -0.69 -3.45
C LEU A 115 5.88 0.74 -3.83
N ALA A 116 4.89 1.61 -4.07
CA ALA A 116 5.13 3.02 -4.36
C ALA A 116 5.82 3.75 -3.20
N ALA A 117 5.35 3.57 -1.96
CA ALA A 117 5.94 4.18 -0.78
C ALA A 117 7.37 3.68 -0.50
N ALA A 118 7.66 2.43 -0.84
CA ALA A 118 8.98 1.82 -0.68
C ALA A 118 9.94 2.10 -1.86
N ASP A 119 9.52 2.89 -2.86
CA ASP A 119 10.24 3.11 -4.12
C ASP A 119 10.63 1.79 -4.81
N LEU A 120 9.80 0.76 -4.64
CA LEU A 120 9.97 -0.54 -5.27
C LEU A 120 9.20 -0.57 -6.60
N PRO A 121 9.74 -1.26 -7.62
CA PRO A 121 9.06 -1.39 -8.90
C PRO A 121 7.68 -2.02 -8.71
N GLN A 122 6.67 -1.33 -9.23
CA GLN A 122 5.25 -1.70 -9.10
C GLN A 122 4.86 -2.80 -10.12
N THR A 123 5.69 -2.98 -11.15
CA THR A 123 5.66 -4.06 -12.13
C THR A 123 6.95 -4.87 -11.99
N GLY A 124 6.84 -6.20 -11.93
CA GLY A 124 8.00 -7.07 -12.06
C GLY A 124 8.74 -6.82 -13.39
N PRO A 125 10.03 -7.14 -13.50
CA PRO A 125 10.82 -6.81 -14.67
C PRO A 125 10.26 -7.48 -15.93
N LEU A 126 10.02 -6.69 -16.99
CA LEU A 126 10.42 -7.16 -18.31
C LEU A 126 11.95 -7.12 -18.26
N GLU A 127 12.63 -8.26 -18.25
CA GLU A 127 14.08 -8.29 -18.41
C GLU A 127 14.44 -7.41 -19.64
N THR A 128 15.38 -6.47 -19.54
CA THR A 128 16.82 -6.72 -19.56
C THR A 128 17.63 -5.57 -18.94
N GLY A 129 18.66 -5.91 -18.15
CA GLY A 129 19.76 -4.99 -17.79
C GLY A 129 20.76 -4.79 -18.95
N PRO A 130 21.94 -4.13 -18.76
CA PRO A 130 22.64 -3.86 -17.50
C PRO A 130 22.97 -2.36 -17.25
N VAL A 131 22.89 -1.89 -15.99
CA VAL A 131 23.94 -1.71 -14.96
C VAL A 131 24.93 -0.55 -15.21
N ARG A 132 24.94 0.35 -14.21
CA ARG A 132 25.97 1.31 -13.74
C ARG A 132 26.65 2.19 -14.78
N GLY A 133 26.62 3.48 -14.45
CA GLY A 133 27.50 4.48 -15.01
C GLY A 133 28.96 4.10 -14.83
N ASP A 134 29.69 4.21 -15.93
CA ASP A 134 31.10 4.50 -15.91
C ASP A 134 31.27 6.01 -15.75
N ALA A 135 31.89 6.38 -14.63
CA ALA A 135 32.56 7.66 -14.50
C ALA A 135 33.75 7.68 -15.47
N ARG A 136 33.81 8.73 -16.31
CA ARG A 136 35.05 9.24 -16.88
C ARG A 136 35.07 10.75 -16.71
#